data_AF-A0A952DTC6-F1
#
_entry.id   AF-A0A952DTC6-F1
#
_cell.length_a   1.000
_cell.length_b   1.000
_cell.length_c   1.000
_cell.angle_alpha   90.00
_cell.angle_beta   90.00
_cell.angle_gamma   90.00
#
_symmetry.space_group_name_H-M   'P 1'
#
loop_
_entity.id
_entity.type
_entity.pdbx_description
1 polymer ?
#
loop_
_entity_poly.entity_id
_entity_poly.type
_entity_poly.pdbx_seq_one_letter_code
_entity_poly.pdbx_strand_id
1 'polypeptide(L)'
;MQLKKLRFSLLSFFWILLFCGVVLFRFWLVDVQDLTYQGSGYHDDRLFIEHSRSIYNGEWLGPFTQTTLAKGPFYPFFIASLRFLGVPLLLGQNILYVLAISAICWSLHPILKKRWLTFLLFVILMFQPAGFESDVTARVIRAGVSVSLTLLILA
;
A
#
# COMPACT_ATOMS: atom_id res chain seq x y z
N MET A 1 -33.47 18.50 3.87
CA MET A 1 -32.18 17.81 4.01
C MET A 1 -31.17 18.79 4.59
N GLN A 2 -31.02 18.85 5.92
CA GLN A 2 -30.13 19.84 6.54
C GLN A 2 -28.68 19.37 6.46
N LEU A 3 -27.88 20.09 5.66
CA LEU A 3 -26.43 19.95 5.64
C LEU A 3 -25.90 20.30 7.04
N LYS A 4 -25.51 19.29 7.83
CA LYS A 4 -24.73 19.48 9.06
C LYS A 4 -23.47 20.27 8.66
N LYS A 5 -23.41 21.56 9.02
CA LYS A 5 -22.18 22.36 8.86
C LYS A 5 -21.06 21.66 9.64
N LEU A 6 -20.06 21.16 8.93
CA LEU A 6 -18.81 20.67 9.53
C LEU A 6 -18.14 21.86 10.23
N ARG A 7 -18.34 22.02 11.54
CA ARG A 7 -17.52 22.91 12.36
C ARG A 7 -16.24 22.15 12.73
N PHE A 8 -15.16 22.41 12.00
CA PHE A 8 -13.83 22.00 12.42
C PHE A 8 -13.42 22.83 13.65
N SER A 9 -13.20 22.16 14.78
CA SER A 9 -12.59 22.80 15.95
C SER A 9 -11.07 22.84 15.79
N LEU A 10 -10.41 23.78 16.47
CA LEU A 10 -8.94 23.90 16.50
C LEU A 10 -8.28 22.57 16.89
N LEU A 11 -8.90 21.84 17.82
CA LEU A 11 -8.46 20.51 18.25
C LEU A 11 -8.56 19.47 17.13
N SER A 12 -9.62 19.48 16.32
CA SER A 12 -9.75 18.56 15.17
C SER A 12 -8.71 18.89 14.09
N PHE A 13 -8.40 20.16 13.86
CA PHE A 13 -7.36 20.58 12.94
C PHE A 13 -5.97 20.10 13.40
N PHE A 14 -5.67 20.23 14.70
CA PHE A 14 -4.43 19.69 15.29
C PHE A 14 -4.25 18.19 15.04
N TRP A 15 -5.29 17.38 15.24
CA TRP A 15 -5.21 15.94 14.95
C TRP A 15 -4.98 15.66 13.47
N ILE A 16 -5.67 16.35 12.56
CA ILE A 16 -5.45 16.19 11.11
C ILE A 16 -3.99 16.47 10.75
N LEU A 17 -3.42 17.56 11.26
CA LEU A 17 -2.01 17.88 11.05
C LEU A 17 -1.07 16.78 11.56
N LEU A 18 -1.37 16.18 12.71
CA LEU A 18 -0.58 15.07 13.25
C LEU A 18 -0.63 13.83 12.33
N PHE A 19 -1.83 13.42 11.89
CA PHE A 19 -1.97 12.30 10.94
C PHE A 19 -1.24 12.59 9.63
N CYS A 20 -1.42 13.79 9.07
CA CYS A 20 -0.71 14.21 7.85
C CYS A 20 0.81 14.22 8.03
N GLY A 21 1.31 14.73 9.16
CA GLY A 21 2.74 14.76 9.47
C GLY A 21 3.35 13.35 9.51
N VAL A 22 2.65 12.39 10.11
CA VAL A 22 3.07 10.98 10.14
C VAL A 22 3.12 10.38 8.73
N VAL A 23 2.11 10.65 7.89
CA VAL A 23 2.07 10.15 6.50
C VAL A 23 3.20 10.75 5.66
N LEU A 24 3.44 12.06 5.77
CA LEU A 24 4.52 12.72 5.07
C LEU A 24 5.89 12.18 5.51
N PHE A 25 6.06 11.94 6.81
CA PHE A 25 7.28 11.32 7.32
C PHE A 25 7.47 9.89 6.79
N ARG A 26 6.41 9.09 6.70
CA ARG A 26 6.47 7.76 6.07
C ARG A 26 6.91 7.85 4.61
N PHE A 27 6.34 8.76 3.82
CA PHE A 27 6.74 8.91 2.42
C PHE A 27 8.17 9.42 2.27
N TRP A 28 8.63 10.31 3.14
CA TRP A 28 10.04 10.71 3.17
C TRP A 28 10.97 9.54 3.45
N LEU A 29 10.63 8.62 4.37
CA LEU A 29 11.43 7.41 4.61
C LEU A 29 11.44 6.46 3.40
N VAL A 30 10.31 6.35 2.69
CA VAL A 30 10.18 5.49 1.51
C VAL A 30 11.00 6.02 0.34
N ASP A 31 11.15 7.34 0.21
CA ASP A 31 11.97 7.97 -0.83
C ASP A 31 13.46 7.60 -0.71
N VAL A 32 13.91 7.25 0.50
CA VAL A 32 15.29 6.80 0.76
C VAL A 32 15.48 5.31 0.43
N GLN A 33 14.40 4.55 0.19
CA GLN A 33 14.47 3.12 -0.09
C GLN A 33 14.62 2.83 -1.58
N ASP A 34 15.59 1.99 -1.93
CA ASP A 34 15.76 1.51 -3.29
C ASP A 34 14.90 0.27 -3.57
N LEU A 35 14.23 0.27 -4.73
CA LEU A 35 13.53 -0.91 -5.21
C LEU A 35 14.54 -1.98 -5.63
N THR A 36 14.49 -3.14 -4.98
CA THR A 36 15.35 -4.27 -5.31
C THR A 36 14.67 -5.19 -6.32
N TYR A 37 15.47 -5.71 -7.25
CA TYR A 37 15.05 -6.71 -8.23
C TYR A 37 16.00 -7.90 -8.15
N GLN A 38 15.47 -9.06 -7.75
CA GLN A 38 16.25 -10.28 -7.71
C GLN A 38 16.11 -11.02 -9.05
N GLY A 39 17.08 -10.83 -9.95
CA GLY A 39 17.07 -11.43 -11.30
C GLY A 39 17.05 -12.96 -11.33
N SER A 40 17.54 -13.63 -10.27
CA SER A 40 17.46 -15.08 -10.11
C SER A 40 16.07 -15.58 -9.67
N GLY A 41 15.19 -14.69 -9.23
CA GLY A 41 13.81 -14.97 -8.83
C GLY A 41 12.89 -15.15 -10.03
N TYR A 42 13.16 -16.14 -10.89
CA TYR A 42 12.40 -16.39 -12.13
C TYR A 42 10.89 -16.52 -11.89
N HIS A 43 10.50 -17.14 -10.77
CA HIS A 43 9.08 -17.37 -10.44
C HIS A 43 8.46 -16.23 -9.62
N ASP A 44 9.23 -15.26 -9.15
CA ASP A 44 8.78 -14.12 -8.35
C ASP A 44 8.83 -12.83 -9.17
N ASP A 45 9.92 -12.06 -9.02
CA ASP A 45 10.08 -10.71 -9.55
C ASP A 45 9.92 -10.67 -11.05
N ARG A 46 10.60 -11.59 -11.75
CA ARG A 46 10.57 -11.65 -13.21
C ARG A 46 9.16 -11.98 -13.71
N LEU A 47 8.51 -12.98 -13.12
CA LEU A 47 7.17 -13.39 -13.50
C LEU A 47 6.16 -12.25 -13.35
N PHE A 48 6.20 -11.52 -12.23
CA PHE A 48 5.29 -10.38 -12.02
C PHE A 48 5.55 -9.22 -12.98
N ILE A 49 6.82 -8.95 -13.31
CA ILE A 49 7.19 -7.93 -14.30
C ILE A 49 6.74 -8.34 -15.70
N GLU A 50 6.95 -9.59 -16.11
CA GLU A 50 6.53 -10.09 -17.42
C GLU A 50 5.00 -10.07 -17.57
N HIS A 51 4.27 -10.58 -16.59
CA HIS A 51 2.79 -10.51 -16.61
C HIS A 51 2.28 -9.06 -16.59
N SER A 52 2.89 -8.17 -15.81
CA SER A 52 2.48 -6.76 -15.81
C SER A 52 2.73 -6.08 -17.16
N ARG A 53 3.81 -6.45 -17.85
CA ARG A 53 4.10 -5.97 -19.21
C ARG A 53 3.05 -6.46 -20.21
N SER A 54 2.71 -7.74 -20.19
CA SER A 54 1.66 -8.30 -21.05
C SER A 54 0.29 -7.65 -20.79
N ILE A 55 -0.07 -7.44 -19.52
CA ILE A 55 -1.31 -6.74 -19.15
C ILE A 55 -1.31 -5.30 -19.70
N TYR A 56 -0.20 -4.58 -19.54
CA TYR A 56 -0.05 -3.21 -20.06
C TYR A 56 -0.22 -3.14 -21.58
N ASN A 57 0.21 -4.17 -22.31
CA ASN A 57 0.07 -4.27 -23.77
C ASN A 57 -1.31 -4.83 -24.22
N GLY A 58 -2.21 -5.17 -23.29
CA GLY A 58 -3.51 -5.76 -23.62
C GLY A 58 -3.47 -7.27 -23.94
N GLU A 59 -2.35 -7.95 -23.66
CA GLU A 59 -2.12 -9.37 -23.96
C GLU A 59 -2.49 -10.30 -22.79
N TRP A 60 -3.29 -9.81 -21.83
CA TRP A 60 -3.57 -10.49 -20.56
C TRP A 60 -2.27 -10.92 -19.85
N LEU A 61 -2.13 -12.18 -19.42
CA LEU A 61 -0.91 -12.71 -18.77
C LEU A 61 0.17 -13.17 -19.77
N GLY A 62 0.01 -12.86 -21.06
CA GLY A 62 0.91 -13.31 -22.12
C GLY A 62 0.70 -14.78 -22.49
N PRO A 63 1.70 -15.43 -23.12
CA PRO A 63 1.61 -16.83 -23.52
C PRO A 63 1.27 -17.77 -22.35
N PHE A 64 0.43 -18.77 -22.64
CA PHE A 64 0.07 -19.76 -21.64
C PHE A 64 1.23 -20.75 -21.42
N THR A 65 1.80 -20.73 -20.23
CA THR A 65 2.93 -21.56 -19.79
C THR A 65 2.63 -22.16 -18.41
N GLN A 66 3.49 -23.06 -17.93
CA GLN A 66 3.33 -23.67 -16.60
C GLN A 66 3.25 -22.65 -15.44
N THR A 67 3.74 -21.42 -15.62
CA THR A 67 3.73 -20.37 -14.58
C THR A 67 2.56 -19.41 -14.68
N THR A 68 1.79 -19.40 -15.77
CA THR A 68 0.75 -18.39 -16.05
C THR A 68 -0.33 -18.32 -14.96
N LEU A 69 -0.72 -19.46 -14.37
CA LEU A 69 -1.72 -19.51 -13.30
C LEU A 69 -1.13 -19.92 -11.94
N ALA A 70 0.19 -19.94 -11.82
CA ALA A 70 0.86 -20.29 -10.57
C ALA A 70 0.61 -19.24 -9.46
N LYS A 71 0.27 -18.00 -9.84
CA LYS A 71 0.01 -16.87 -8.93
C LYS A 71 -1.16 -16.04 -9.43
N GLY A 72 -1.87 -15.41 -8.49
CA GLY A 72 -2.99 -14.53 -8.81
C GLY A 72 -2.55 -13.31 -9.62
N PRO A 73 -3.41 -12.82 -10.55
CA PRO A 73 -3.06 -11.75 -11.49
C PRO A 73 -3.09 -10.35 -10.87
N PHE A 74 -3.59 -10.21 -9.62
CA PHE A 74 -3.79 -8.92 -8.96
C PHE A 74 -2.52 -8.07 -8.91
N TYR A 75 -1.40 -8.64 -8.48
CA TYR A 75 -0.15 -7.86 -8.33
C TYR A 75 0.41 -7.39 -9.69
N PRO A 76 0.45 -8.22 -10.75
CA PRO A 76 0.68 -7.76 -12.11
C PRO A 76 -0.25 -6.63 -12.57
N PHE A 77 -1.56 -6.73 -12.31
CA PHE A 77 -2.52 -5.67 -12.61
C PHE A 77 -2.19 -4.37 -11.88
N PHE A 78 -1.84 -4.48 -10.61
CA PHE A 78 -1.45 -3.35 -9.78
C PHE A 78 -0.19 -2.65 -10.35
N ILE A 79 0.85 -3.41 -10.70
CA ILE A 79 2.08 -2.86 -11.32
C ILE A 79 1.73 -2.17 -12.65
N ALA A 80 0.94 -2.81 -13.52
CA ALA A 80 0.56 -2.25 -14.81
C ALA A 80 -0.25 -0.95 -14.65
N SER A 81 -1.14 -0.90 -13.66
CA SER A 81 -1.94 0.29 -13.34
C SER A 81 -1.07 1.43 -12.83
N LEU A 82 -0.12 1.16 -11.93
CA LEU A 82 0.82 2.17 -11.45
C LEU A 82 1.71 2.70 -12.59
N ARG A 83 2.16 1.82 -13.49
CA ARG A 83 2.91 2.22 -14.68
C ARG A 83 2.09 3.13 -15.58
N PHE A 84 0.81 2.82 -15.82
CA PHE A 84 -0.09 3.68 -16.58
C PHE A 84 -0.27 5.06 -15.93
N LEU A 85 -0.35 5.12 -14.59
CA LEU A 85 -0.46 6.36 -13.83
C LEU A 85 0.86 7.13 -13.66
N GLY A 86 1.99 6.57 -14.11
CA GLY A 86 3.32 7.17 -13.91
C GLY A 86 3.80 7.15 -12.46
N VAL A 87 3.23 6.28 -11.61
CA VAL A 87 3.56 6.19 -10.18
C VAL A 87 4.65 5.12 -9.97
N PRO A 88 5.77 5.44 -9.30
CA PRO A 88 6.77 4.44 -8.92
C PRO A 88 6.16 3.32 -8.08
N LEU A 89 6.56 2.06 -8.34
CA LEU A 89 5.96 0.89 -7.70
C LEU A 89 6.00 0.97 -6.16
N LEU A 90 7.18 1.32 -5.61
CA LEU A 90 7.38 1.42 -4.17
C LEU A 90 6.48 2.49 -3.53
N LEU A 91 6.34 3.64 -4.20
CA LEU A 91 5.42 4.70 -3.78
C LEU A 91 3.97 4.20 -3.82
N GLY A 92 3.56 3.55 -4.91
CA GLY A 92 2.21 3.00 -5.05
C GLY A 92 1.86 1.96 -3.98
N GLN A 93 2.78 1.06 -3.65
CA GLN A 93 2.62 0.09 -2.56
C GLN A 93 2.43 0.79 -1.21
N ASN A 94 3.23 1.82 -0.93
CA ASN A 94 3.12 2.59 0.32
C ASN A 94 1.85 3.46 0.38
N ILE A 95 1.39 4.02 -0.75
CA ILE A 95 0.09 4.71 -0.82
C ILE A 95 -1.03 3.73 -0.44
N LEU A 96 -1.05 2.54 -1.04
CA LEU A 96 -2.04 1.51 -0.72
C LEU A 96 -1.98 1.13 0.78
N TYR A 97 -0.77 1.03 1.34
CA TYR A 97 -0.58 0.71 2.76
C TYR A 97 -1.11 1.81 3.69
N VAL A 98 -0.80 3.09 3.40
CA VAL A 98 -1.32 4.24 4.16
C VAL A 98 -2.85 4.27 4.11
N LEU A 99 -3.45 4.02 2.94
CA LEU A 99 -4.90 3.93 2.79
C LEU A 99 -5.49 2.79 3.63
N ALA A 100 -4.85 1.62 3.62
CA ALA A 100 -5.28 0.46 4.40
C ALA A 100 -5.23 0.73 5.91
N ILE A 101 -4.14 1.31 6.42
CA ILE A 101 -4.02 1.69 7.83
C ILE A 101 -5.06 2.75 8.20
N SER A 102 -5.29 3.72 7.32
CA SER A 102 -6.30 4.77 7.56
C SER A 102 -7.69 4.18 7.64
N ALA A 103 -8.04 3.24 6.76
CA ALA A 103 -9.32 2.53 6.75
C ALA A 103 -9.54 1.72 8.03
N ILE A 104 -8.57 0.89 8.44
CA ILE A 104 -8.72 0.08 9.66
C ILE A 104 -8.79 0.95 10.92
N CYS A 105 -8.00 2.03 10.99
CA CYS A 105 -8.05 2.97 12.11
C CYS A 105 -9.40 3.70 12.18
N TRP A 106 -9.97 4.05 11.02
CA TRP A 106 -11.30 4.64 10.95
C TRP A 106 -12.38 3.66 11.41
N SER A 107 -12.34 2.41 10.94
CA SER A 107 -13.27 1.35 11.32
C SER A 107 -13.23 1.02 12.82
N LEU A 108 -12.03 1.03 13.42
CA LEU A 108 -11.84 0.78 14.86
C LEU A 108 -12.06 2.00 15.75
N HIS A 109 -12.15 3.21 15.19
CA HIS A 109 -12.34 4.43 16.00
C HIS A 109 -13.58 4.39 16.91
N PRO A 110 -14.77 3.91 16.48
CA PRO A 110 -15.94 3.78 17.35
C PRO A 110 -15.72 2.87 18.57
N ILE A 111 -14.83 1.87 18.46
CA ILE A 111 -14.47 0.95 19.54
C ILE A 111 -13.50 1.63 20.51
N LEU A 112 -12.47 2.29 19.99
CA LEU A 112 -11.44 2.97 20.79
C LEU A 112 -11.96 4.24 21.47
N LYS A 113 -12.89 4.95 20.83
CA LYS A 113 -13.57 6.20 21.25
C LYS A 113 -12.67 7.42 21.43
N LYS A 114 -11.41 7.24 21.85
CA LYS A 114 -10.44 8.31 22.11
C LYS A 114 -9.55 8.53 20.89
N ARG A 115 -9.46 9.78 20.41
CA ARG A 115 -8.64 10.16 19.25
C ARG A 115 -7.16 9.79 19.41
N TRP A 116 -6.60 9.96 20.61
CA TRP A 116 -5.21 9.64 20.87
C TRP A 116 -4.91 8.13 20.80
N LEU A 117 -5.87 7.27 21.16
CA LEU A 117 -5.72 5.81 21.01
C LEU A 117 -5.74 5.41 19.54
N THR A 118 -6.64 5.99 18.75
CA THR A 118 -6.67 5.77 17.30
C THR A 118 -5.38 6.28 16.64
N PHE A 119 -4.87 7.43 17.07
CA PHE A 119 -3.58 7.95 16.60
C PHE A 119 -2.41 7.04 17.01
N LEU A 120 -2.39 6.54 18.25
CA LEU A 120 -1.37 5.60 18.71
C LEU A 120 -1.37 4.32 17.88
N LEU A 121 -2.55 3.73 17.63
CA LEU A 121 -2.70 2.57 16.76
C LEU A 121 -2.20 2.87 15.34
N PHE A 122 -2.57 4.02 14.80
CA PHE A 122 -2.13 4.47 13.47
C PHE A 122 -0.60 4.55 13.38
N VAL A 123 0.06 5.16 14.37
CA VAL A 123 1.53 5.27 14.42
C VAL A 123 2.19 3.89 14.54
N ILE A 124 1.68 3.03 15.42
CA ILE A 124 2.22 1.66 15.61
C ILE A 124 2.14 0.87 14.31
N LEU A 125 1.00 0.90 13.63
CA LEU A 125 0.84 0.21 12.36
C LEU A 125 1.72 0.84 11.26
N MET A 126 1.78 2.17 11.17
CA MET A 126 2.55 2.88 10.14
C MET A 126 4.06 2.58 10.19
N PHE A 127 4.60 2.37 11.39
CA PHE A 127 6.03 2.18 11.62
C PHE A 127 6.39 0.79 12.14
N GLN A 128 5.61 -0.24 11.80
CA GLN A 128 6.02 -1.60 12.11
C GLN A 128 7.36 -1.96 11.44
N PRO A 129 8.30 -2.64 12.12
CA PRO A 129 9.62 -2.96 11.57
C PRO A 129 9.57 -3.78 10.27
N ALA A 130 8.65 -4.74 10.17
CA ALA A 130 8.45 -5.56 8.98
C ALA A 130 8.07 -4.73 7.74
N GLY A 131 7.55 -3.52 7.93
CA GLY A 131 7.19 -2.59 6.86
C GLY A 131 8.39 -1.89 6.19
N PHE A 132 9.61 -2.17 6.64
CA PHE A 132 10.86 -1.58 6.12
C PHE A 132 11.88 -2.63 5.68
N GLU A 133 11.52 -3.92 5.70
CA GLU A 133 12.41 -5.00 5.29
C GLU A 133 12.59 -4.98 3.77
N SER A 134 13.84 -4.86 3.32
CA SER A 134 14.21 -4.72 1.90
C SER A 134 13.74 -5.89 1.05
N ASP A 135 13.84 -7.11 1.60
CA ASP A 135 13.61 -8.34 0.86
C ASP A 135 12.12 -8.63 0.64
N VAL A 136 11.26 -7.94 1.40
CA VAL A 136 9.81 -8.16 1.41
C VAL A 136 9.06 -6.95 0.85
N THR A 137 9.41 -5.75 1.30
CA THR A 137 8.66 -4.51 1.00
C THR A 137 9.28 -3.68 -0.12
N ALA A 138 10.60 -3.74 -0.27
CA ALA A 138 11.31 -3.04 -1.34
C ALA A 138 11.57 -3.91 -2.58
N ARG A 139 11.15 -5.19 -2.56
CA ARG A 139 11.29 -6.13 -3.68
C ARG A 139 10.02 -6.18 -4.53
N VAL A 140 10.16 -6.53 -5.81
CA VAL A 140 9.02 -6.69 -6.75
C VAL A 140 8.28 -8.01 -6.50
N ILE A 141 7.65 -8.14 -5.32
CA ILE A 141 6.87 -9.31 -4.93
C ILE A 141 5.53 -8.91 -4.33
N ARG A 142 4.53 -9.82 -4.42
CA ARG A 142 3.17 -9.60 -3.90
C ARG A 142 3.12 -9.30 -2.40
N ALA A 143 4.16 -9.65 -1.64
CA ALA A 143 4.21 -9.39 -0.19
C ALA A 143 4.09 -7.88 0.11
N GLY A 144 4.64 -7.02 -0.76
CA GLY A 144 4.54 -5.56 -0.63
C GLY A 144 3.12 -4.99 -0.68
N VAL A 145 2.11 -5.77 -1.11
CA VAL A 145 0.69 -5.36 -1.06
C VAL A 145 -0.18 -6.26 -0.19
N SER A 146 0.29 -7.44 0.19
CA SER A 146 -0.52 -8.45 0.86
C SER A 146 -1.04 -7.97 2.21
N VAL A 147 -0.18 -7.33 3.01
CA VAL A 147 -0.57 -6.75 4.31
C VAL A 147 -1.65 -5.68 4.13
N SER A 148 -1.48 -4.78 3.16
CA SER A 148 -2.45 -3.73 2.87
C SER A 148 -3.82 -4.29 2.50
N LEU A 149 -3.85 -5.33 1.65
CA LEU A 149 -5.10 -5.99 1.27
C LEU A 149 -5.76 -6.70 2.45
N THR A 150 -4.98 -7.39 3.30
CA THR A 150 -5.51 -8.02 4.51
C THR A 150 -6.13 -6.99 5.45
N LEU A 151 -5.45 -5.86 5.67
CA LEU A 151 -5.99 -4.78 6.51
C LEU A 151 -7.28 -4.19 5.92
N LEU A 152 -7.37 -4.04 4.59
CA LEU A 152 -8.58 -3.56 3.92
C LEU A 152 -9.75 -4.55 4.01
N ILE A 153 -9.49 -5.85 4.02
CA ILE A 153 -10.54 -6.87 4.21
C ILE A 153 -11.09 -6.82 5.65
N LEU A 154 -10.24 -6.47 6.63
CA LEU A 154 -10.62 -6.41 8.03
C LEU A 154 -11.27 -5.08 8.44
N ALA A 155 -11.07 -4.01 7.65
CA ALA A 155 -11.56 -2.66 7.93
C ALA A 155 -13.05 -2.53 7.58
#